data_AF-A0A5C6YXD4-F1
#
_entry.id   AF-A0A5C6YXD4-F1
#
_cell.length_a   1.000
_cell.length_b   1.000
_cell.length_c   1.000
_cell.angle_alpha   90.00
_cell.angle_beta   90.00
_cell.angle_gamma   90.00
#
_symmetry.space_group_name_H-M   'P 1'
#
loop_
_entity.id
_entity.type
_entity.pdbx_description
1 polymer ?
#
loop_
_entity_poly.entity_id
_entity_poly.type
_entity_poly.pdbx_seq_one_letter_code
_entity_poly.pdbx_strand_id
1 'polypeptide(L)'
;MREAAFVKQNKEKWIAFEKAITLNSKISPDQLADHYIQLTNDLAYAQTYYPDSKALLYLNSLASQAHQKIYKNKKETKNRIVSFWKYEFPLFFRQHQRMLLFSFLIFAIATAIGAISALNDDSFVRLILGDNYVNETLNNIDKGDPTAIYKSGSEIGTFLGITINNIRVAFLAYAFGVITSLGTAYLLFSNGVMLGAFFTFFYNRDLLFEASKSIWLHGTIEISVIVIAGCAGMVMGNSILFPKTYSRKVSFLKGAKDGLKIVVSTIPFFIIAGFIEGFITRYSNMPVWLAMTIIFSSLALIIFYYVIYPIILNKKHATQTYTA
;
A
#
# COMPACT_ATOMS: atom_id res chain seq x y z
N MET A 1 -0.46 5.43 -57.89
CA MET A 1 -1.86 5.81 -58.17
C MET A 1 -1.95 7.34 -58.22
N ARG A 2 -2.88 7.97 -58.95
CA ARG A 2 -3.12 9.43 -58.82
C ARG A 2 -3.99 9.70 -57.59
N GLU A 3 -3.79 10.81 -56.88
CA GLU A 3 -4.53 11.15 -55.65
C GLU A 3 -6.06 11.02 -55.82
N ALA A 4 -6.60 11.53 -56.93
CA ALA A 4 -8.04 11.46 -57.22
C ALA A 4 -8.57 10.01 -57.30
N ALA A 5 -7.78 9.07 -57.81
CA ALA A 5 -8.16 7.66 -57.88
C ALA A 5 -8.08 6.99 -56.49
N PHE A 6 -7.05 7.33 -55.71
CA PHE A 6 -6.90 6.88 -54.32
C PHE A 6 -8.07 7.33 -53.44
N VAL A 7 -8.44 8.62 -53.54
CA VAL A 7 -9.60 9.17 -52.84
C VAL A 7 -10.88 8.51 -53.32
N LYS A 8 -11.10 8.37 -54.63
CA LYS A 8 -12.31 7.74 -55.17
C LYS A 8 -12.48 6.30 -54.69
N GLN A 9 -11.40 5.54 -54.55
CA GLN A 9 -11.43 4.15 -54.11
C GLN A 9 -11.73 3.98 -52.61
N ASN A 10 -11.22 4.86 -51.76
CA ASN A 10 -11.25 4.68 -50.30
C ASN A 10 -12.22 5.61 -49.55
N LYS A 11 -12.71 6.67 -50.19
CA LYS A 11 -13.60 7.68 -49.57
C LYS A 11 -14.83 7.08 -48.89
N GLU A 12 -15.48 6.09 -49.49
CA GLU A 12 -16.66 5.46 -48.89
C GLU A 12 -16.35 4.76 -47.57
N LYS A 13 -15.18 4.09 -47.49
CA LYS A 13 -14.70 3.42 -46.27
C LYS A 13 -14.39 4.44 -45.18
N TRP A 14 -13.75 5.56 -45.53
CA TRP A 14 -13.44 6.60 -44.55
C TRP A 14 -14.70 7.24 -43.98
N ILE A 15 -15.69 7.56 -44.83
CA ILE A 15 -16.97 8.12 -44.40
C ILE A 15 -17.76 7.11 -43.54
N ALA A 16 -17.75 5.83 -43.92
CA ALA A 16 -18.39 4.78 -43.13
C ALA A 16 -17.75 4.67 -41.74
N PHE A 17 -16.41 4.70 -41.66
CA PHE A 17 -15.68 4.67 -40.39
C PHE A 17 -15.91 5.94 -39.56
N GLU A 18 -15.92 7.12 -40.18
CA GLU A 18 -16.22 8.38 -39.51
C GLU A 18 -17.63 8.40 -38.91
N LYS A 19 -18.64 7.91 -39.65
CA LYS A 19 -20.01 7.74 -39.14
C LYS A 19 -20.06 6.73 -38.00
N ALA A 20 -19.38 5.60 -38.15
CA ALA A 20 -19.26 4.55 -37.15
C ALA A 20 -18.73 5.06 -35.80
N ILE A 21 -17.62 5.80 -35.82
CA ILE A 21 -17.04 6.35 -34.59
C ILE A 21 -17.86 7.52 -34.03
N THR A 22 -18.60 8.26 -34.85
CA THR A 22 -19.33 9.48 -34.43
C THR A 22 -20.73 9.19 -33.91
N LEU A 23 -21.45 8.24 -34.51
CA LEU A 23 -22.81 7.87 -34.13
C LEU A 23 -22.87 6.80 -33.03
N ASN A 24 -21.71 6.33 -32.55
CA ASN A 24 -21.61 5.31 -31.51
C ASN A 24 -22.40 4.03 -31.87
N SER A 25 -22.39 3.70 -33.15
CA SER A 25 -23.03 2.51 -33.71
C SER A 25 -22.51 1.27 -33.00
N LYS A 26 -23.36 0.27 -32.73
CA LYS A 26 -22.94 -1.04 -32.17
C LYS A 26 -22.04 -1.79 -33.16
N ILE A 27 -20.76 -1.40 -33.23
CA ILE A 27 -19.73 -2.08 -34.02
C ILE A 27 -18.93 -2.93 -33.06
N SER A 28 -18.63 -4.16 -33.47
CA SER A 28 -17.82 -5.06 -32.67
C SER A 28 -16.40 -4.48 -32.49
N PRO A 29 -15.75 -4.67 -31.33
CA PRO A 29 -14.39 -4.18 -31.10
C PRO A 29 -13.38 -4.62 -32.17
N ASP A 30 -13.51 -5.85 -32.67
CA ASP A 30 -12.63 -6.42 -33.70
C ASP A 30 -12.79 -5.70 -35.04
N GLN A 31 -14.02 -5.46 -35.49
CA GLN A 31 -14.28 -4.68 -36.72
C GLN A 31 -13.76 -3.25 -36.60
N LEU A 32 -13.87 -2.64 -35.42
CA LEU A 32 -13.39 -1.29 -35.19
C LEU A 32 -11.84 -1.23 -35.24
N ALA A 33 -11.16 -2.25 -34.72
CA ALA A 33 -9.72 -2.40 -34.85
C ALA A 33 -9.26 -2.60 -36.31
N ASP A 34 -9.95 -3.46 -37.08
CA ASP A 34 -9.65 -3.69 -38.49
C ASP A 34 -9.79 -2.42 -39.33
N HIS A 35 -10.86 -1.65 -39.13
CA HIS A 35 -11.06 -0.37 -39.81
C HIS A 35 -10.03 0.68 -39.40
N TYR A 36 -9.58 0.69 -38.13
CA TYR A 36 -8.52 1.56 -37.67
C TYR A 36 -7.17 1.22 -38.33
N ILE A 37 -6.83 -0.07 -38.45
CA ILE A 37 -5.63 -0.53 -39.15
C ILE A 37 -5.65 -0.08 -40.62
N GLN A 38 -6.78 -0.28 -41.31
CA GLN A 38 -6.95 0.18 -42.70
C GLN A 38 -6.77 1.70 -42.84
N LEU A 39 -7.37 2.48 -41.93
CA LEU A 39 -7.22 3.93 -41.91
C LEU A 39 -5.75 4.36 -41.71
N THR A 40 -5.01 3.70 -40.81
CA THR A 40 -3.60 4.00 -40.58
C THR A 40 -2.71 3.64 -41.78
N ASN A 41 -3.06 2.58 -42.53
CA ASN A 41 -2.37 2.22 -43.76
C ASN A 41 -2.60 3.26 -44.86
N ASP A 42 -3.85 3.72 -45.03
CA ASP A 42 -4.19 4.78 -45.98
C ASP A 42 -3.52 6.11 -45.61
N LEU A 43 -3.43 6.42 -44.31
CA LEU A 43 -2.71 7.59 -43.81
C LEU A 43 -1.21 7.51 -44.15
N ALA A 44 -0.55 6.37 -43.88
CA ALA A 44 0.86 6.18 -44.20
C ALA A 44 1.13 6.27 -45.72
N TYR A 45 0.21 5.74 -46.54
CA TYR A 45 0.28 5.87 -47.99
C TYR A 45 0.16 7.35 -48.42
N ALA A 46 -0.81 8.08 -47.87
CA ALA A 46 -0.99 9.50 -48.18
C ALA A 46 0.19 10.37 -47.72
N GLN A 47 0.82 10.05 -46.58
CA GLN A 47 2.04 10.73 -46.11
C GLN A 47 3.21 10.57 -47.08
N THR A 48 3.33 9.39 -47.69
CA THR A 48 4.44 9.06 -48.59
C THR A 48 4.25 9.66 -49.98
N TYR A 49 3.04 9.59 -50.52
CA TYR A 49 2.78 9.92 -51.93
C TYR A 49 2.07 11.27 -52.15
N TYR A 50 1.40 11.82 -51.13
CA TYR A 50 0.58 13.03 -51.21
C TYR A 50 0.76 13.97 -49.99
N PRO A 51 2.00 14.39 -49.66
CA PRO A 51 2.33 15.09 -48.41
C PRO A 51 1.62 16.43 -48.20
N ASP A 52 1.18 17.11 -49.28
CA ASP A 52 0.48 18.40 -49.20
C ASP A 52 -1.02 18.30 -49.52
N SER A 53 -1.58 17.08 -49.52
CA SER A 53 -2.97 16.86 -49.94
C SER A 53 -4.00 17.15 -48.85
N LYS A 54 -5.21 17.53 -49.27
CA LYS A 54 -6.38 17.61 -48.37
C LYS A 54 -6.78 16.22 -47.84
N ALA A 55 -6.53 15.17 -48.62
CA ALA A 55 -6.78 13.79 -48.21
C ALA A 55 -5.91 13.40 -47.01
N LEU A 56 -4.64 13.78 -47.00
CA LEU A 56 -3.74 13.54 -45.87
C LEU A 56 -4.26 14.23 -44.59
N LEU A 57 -4.64 15.50 -44.68
CA LEU A 57 -5.18 16.25 -43.53
C LEU A 57 -6.44 15.60 -42.96
N TYR A 58 -7.36 15.16 -43.83
CA TYR A 58 -8.58 14.48 -43.44
C TYR A 58 -8.28 13.14 -42.75
N LEU A 59 -7.42 12.30 -43.34
CA LEU A 59 -7.02 11.02 -42.78
C LEU A 59 -6.34 11.15 -41.42
N ASN A 60 -5.46 12.16 -41.27
CA ASN A 60 -4.76 12.42 -40.01
C ASN A 60 -5.75 12.85 -38.90
N SER A 61 -6.70 13.74 -39.23
CA SER A 61 -7.76 14.14 -38.31
C SER A 61 -8.63 12.94 -37.90
N LEU A 62 -9.06 12.14 -38.86
CA LEU A 62 -9.89 10.96 -38.61
C LEU A 62 -9.17 9.91 -37.75
N ALA A 63 -7.88 9.67 -38.01
CA ALA A 63 -7.05 8.73 -37.25
C ALA A 63 -6.83 9.21 -35.81
N SER A 64 -6.61 10.51 -35.61
CA SER A 64 -6.47 11.11 -34.28
C SER A 64 -7.77 10.98 -33.47
N GLN A 65 -8.92 11.30 -34.07
CA GLN A 65 -10.23 11.14 -33.45
C GLN A 65 -10.55 9.68 -33.10
N ALA A 66 -10.25 8.76 -34.02
CA ALA A 66 -10.42 7.33 -33.79
C ALA A 66 -9.52 6.83 -32.66
N HIS A 67 -8.24 7.22 -32.65
CA HIS A 67 -7.30 6.86 -31.59
C HIS A 67 -7.81 7.31 -30.22
N GLN A 68 -8.28 8.55 -30.10
CA GLN A 68 -8.88 9.03 -28.85
C GLN A 68 -10.12 8.22 -28.46
N LYS A 69 -11.03 7.90 -29.38
CA LYS A 69 -12.24 7.13 -29.04
C LYS A 69 -11.97 5.68 -28.65
N ILE A 70 -11.03 5.03 -29.33
CA ILE A 70 -10.64 3.63 -29.07
C ILE A 70 -9.92 3.53 -27.71
N TYR A 71 -8.93 4.39 -27.47
CA TYR A 71 -8.08 4.30 -26.28
C TYR A 71 -8.67 4.98 -25.05
N LYS A 72 -9.56 5.97 -25.20
CA LYS A 72 -10.28 6.59 -24.06
C LYS A 72 -11.35 5.68 -23.46
N ASN A 73 -11.79 4.64 -24.18
CA ASN A 73 -12.75 3.64 -23.72
C ASN A 73 -12.12 2.42 -23.02
N LYS A 74 -10.88 2.53 -22.53
CA LYS A 74 -10.45 1.66 -21.45
C LYS A 74 -11.21 2.09 -20.19
N LYS A 75 -12.45 1.58 -20.03
CA LYS A 75 -13.24 1.75 -18.81
C LYS A 75 -12.41 1.19 -17.66
N GLU A 76 -11.63 2.05 -17.02
CA GLU A 76 -11.14 1.80 -15.69
C GLU A 76 -12.36 1.46 -14.85
N THR A 77 -12.47 0.21 -14.43
CA THR A 77 -13.62 -0.28 -13.67
C THR A 77 -13.81 0.67 -12.50
N LYS A 78 -15.02 1.21 -12.30
CA LYS A 78 -15.34 2.17 -11.22
C LYS A 78 -14.90 1.70 -9.82
N ASN A 79 -14.50 0.45 -9.67
CA ASN A 79 -13.99 -0.19 -8.47
C ASN A 79 -12.47 -0.49 -8.49
N ARG A 80 -11.63 0.20 -9.28
CA ARG A 80 -10.18 -0.10 -9.35
C ARG A 80 -9.45 0.00 -8.00
N ILE A 81 -9.89 0.92 -7.15
CA ILE A 81 -9.42 0.99 -5.76
C ILE A 81 -9.79 -0.33 -5.07
N VAL A 82 -11.07 -0.68 -5.01
CA VAL A 82 -11.52 -1.93 -4.35
C VAL A 82 -10.87 -3.18 -4.95
N SER A 83 -10.66 -3.26 -6.27
CA SER A 83 -9.99 -4.41 -6.92
C SER A 83 -8.54 -4.55 -6.47
N PHE A 84 -7.84 -3.43 -6.27
CA PHE A 84 -6.48 -3.43 -5.75
C PHE A 84 -6.41 -4.10 -4.38
N TRP A 85 -7.18 -3.61 -3.39
CA TRP A 85 -7.14 -4.19 -2.04
C TRP A 85 -7.77 -5.58 -1.95
N LYS A 86 -8.79 -5.88 -2.78
CA LYS A 86 -9.51 -7.15 -2.71
C LYS A 86 -8.80 -8.30 -3.43
N TYR A 87 -8.15 -8.04 -4.56
CA TYR A 87 -7.61 -9.10 -5.42
C TYR A 87 -6.14 -8.87 -5.79
N GLU A 88 -5.80 -7.70 -6.35
CA GLU A 88 -4.46 -7.48 -6.92
C GLU A 88 -3.37 -7.54 -5.86
N PHE A 89 -3.54 -6.83 -4.74
CA PHE A 89 -2.57 -6.80 -3.66
C PHE A 89 -2.44 -8.15 -2.96
N PRO A 90 -3.52 -8.81 -2.49
CA PRO A 90 -3.39 -10.11 -1.82
C PRO A 90 -2.79 -11.19 -2.72
N LEU A 91 -3.11 -11.21 -4.02
CA LEU A 91 -2.48 -12.12 -4.97
C LEU A 91 -0.98 -11.88 -5.06
N PHE A 92 -0.59 -10.62 -5.25
CA PHE A 92 0.79 -10.17 -5.31
C PHE A 92 1.56 -10.49 -4.01
N PHE A 93 0.97 -10.19 -2.85
CA PHE A 93 1.68 -10.21 -1.57
C PHE A 93 2.08 -11.61 -1.11
N ARG A 94 1.44 -12.66 -1.66
CA ARG A 94 1.81 -14.05 -1.39
C ARG A 94 3.29 -14.36 -1.67
N GLN A 95 3.92 -13.68 -2.62
CA GLN A 95 5.33 -13.90 -2.94
C GLN A 95 6.29 -13.30 -1.90
N HIS A 96 5.82 -12.38 -1.05
CA HIS A 96 6.62 -11.64 -0.06
C HIS A 96 6.42 -12.13 1.39
N GLN A 97 5.64 -13.20 1.61
CA GLN A 97 5.38 -13.76 2.95
C GLN A 97 6.65 -14.11 3.74
N ARG A 98 7.70 -14.58 3.05
CA ARG A 98 9.00 -14.83 3.71
C ARG A 98 9.65 -13.55 4.22
N MET A 99 9.55 -12.46 3.45
CA MET A 99 10.08 -11.16 3.85
C MET A 99 9.27 -10.56 5.00
N LEU A 100 7.95 -10.79 5.01
CA LEU A 100 7.10 -10.43 6.15
C LEU A 100 7.54 -11.16 7.42
N LEU A 101 7.81 -12.47 7.33
CA LEU A 101 8.30 -13.25 8.46
C LEU A 101 9.65 -12.71 8.97
N PHE A 102 10.60 -12.38 8.09
CA PHE A 102 11.87 -11.78 8.52
C PHE A 102 11.68 -10.43 9.22
N SER A 103 10.82 -9.57 8.68
CA SER A 103 10.47 -8.29 9.30
C SER A 103 9.88 -8.50 10.70
N PHE A 104 8.95 -9.45 10.82
CA PHE A 104 8.33 -9.82 12.09
C PHE A 104 9.35 -10.35 13.10
N LEU A 105 10.23 -11.26 12.69
CA LEU A 105 11.24 -11.84 13.57
C LEU A 105 12.23 -10.79 14.07
N ILE A 106 12.69 -9.88 13.20
CA ILE A 106 13.57 -8.78 13.60
C ILE A 106 12.89 -7.90 14.65
N PHE A 107 11.63 -7.53 14.41
CA PHE A 107 10.86 -6.73 15.35
C PHE A 107 10.62 -7.46 16.68
N ALA A 108 10.19 -8.72 16.64
CA ALA A 108 9.92 -9.52 17.82
C ALA A 108 11.17 -9.76 18.68
N ILE A 109 12.31 -10.07 18.04
CA ILE A 109 13.60 -10.22 18.73
C ILE A 109 14.01 -8.89 19.36
N ALA A 110 13.88 -7.78 18.64
CA ALA A 110 14.19 -6.45 19.18
C ALA A 110 13.30 -6.08 20.37
N THR A 111 12.01 -6.42 20.34
CA THR A 111 11.10 -6.26 21.49
C THR A 111 11.53 -7.10 22.67
N ALA A 112 11.92 -8.36 22.46
CA ALA A 112 12.47 -9.19 23.53
C ALA A 112 13.76 -8.59 24.11
N ILE A 113 14.67 -8.09 23.27
CA ILE A 113 15.89 -7.40 23.72
C ILE A 113 15.53 -6.18 24.57
N GLY A 114 14.62 -5.32 24.09
CA GLY A 114 14.19 -4.13 24.83
C GLY A 114 13.58 -4.47 26.19
N ALA A 115 12.77 -5.53 26.26
CA ALA A 115 12.16 -5.98 27.49
C ALA A 115 13.19 -6.56 28.48
N ILE A 116 14.06 -7.46 28.01
CA ILE A 116 15.11 -8.06 28.84
C ILE A 116 16.09 -6.99 29.36
N SER A 117 16.48 -6.02 28.53
CA SER A 117 17.34 -4.93 28.97
C SER A 117 16.66 -4.06 30.03
N ALA A 118 15.38 -3.71 29.84
CA ALA A 118 14.63 -2.92 30.81
C ALA A 118 14.33 -3.65 32.13
N LEU A 119 14.29 -4.99 32.13
CA LEU A 119 14.15 -5.79 33.36
C LEU A 119 15.42 -5.83 34.20
N ASN A 120 16.59 -5.68 33.58
CA ASN A 120 17.89 -5.79 34.25
C ASN A 120 18.51 -4.43 34.59
N ASP A 121 18.06 -3.35 33.96
CA ASP A 121 18.61 -2.00 34.14
C ASP A 121 17.50 -0.94 34.06
N ASP A 122 17.15 -0.34 35.20
CA ASP A 122 16.13 0.71 35.29
C ASP A 122 16.52 1.98 34.50
N SER A 123 17.82 2.23 34.29
CA SER A 123 18.29 3.37 33.49
C SER A 123 18.02 3.18 31.99
N PHE A 124 17.89 1.93 31.54
CA PHE A 124 17.63 1.59 30.15
C PHE A 124 16.28 2.15 29.66
N VAL A 125 15.26 2.15 30.53
CA VAL A 125 13.94 2.73 30.19
C VAL A 125 14.08 4.22 29.87
N ARG A 126 14.85 4.97 30.67
CA ARG A 126 15.09 6.40 30.46
C ARG A 126 15.96 6.66 29.23
N LEU A 127 16.93 5.79 28.95
CA LEU A 127 17.75 5.88 27.73
C LEU A 127 16.89 5.76 26.46
N ILE A 128 15.91 4.86 26.46
CA ILE A 128 15.10 4.56 25.27
C ILE A 128 13.88 5.49 25.13
N LEU A 129 13.16 5.75 26.23
CA LEU A 129 11.93 6.56 26.20
C LEU A 129 12.18 8.05 26.48
N GLY A 130 13.33 8.39 27.09
CA GLY A 130 13.68 9.74 27.52
C GLY A 130 13.11 10.11 28.89
N ASP A 131 13.85 10.96 29.61
CA ASP A 131 13.47 11.40 30.97
C ASP A 131 12.12 12.09 31.03
N ASN A 132 11.80 12.93 30.03
CA ASN A 132 10.54 13.67 29.99
C ASN A 132 9.34 12.72 29.94
N TYR A 133 9.39 11.73 29.05
CA TYR A 133 8.31 10.75 28.90
C TYR A 133 8.12 9.94 30.18
N VAL A 134 9.22 9.46 30.77
CA VAL A 134 9.19 8.69 32.01
C VAL A 134 8.63 9.54 33.14
N ASN A 135 9.13 10.75 33.35
CA ASN A 135 8.68 11.63 34.43
C ASN A 135 7.20 12.02 34.29
N GLU A 136 6.74 12.33 33.07
CA GLU A 136 5.34 12.64 32.82
C GLU A 136 4.44 11.43 33.09
N THR A 137 4.86 10.24 32.67
CA THR A 137 4.10 9.02 32.91
C THR A 137 4.03 8.68 34.39
N LEU A 138 5.12 8.88 35.14
CA LEU A 138 5.14 8.74 36.60
C LEU A 138 4.16 9.70 37.28
N ASN A 139 4.18 10.98 36.89
CA ASN A 139 3.23 11.97 37.41
C ASN A 139 1.77 11.60 37.11
N ASN A 140 1.51 10.97 35.96
CA ASN A 140 0.17 10.49 35.57
C ASN A 140 -0.26 9.26 36.38
N ILE A 141 0.68 8.34 36.65
CA ILE A 141 0.47 7.20 37.57
C ILE A 141 0.09 7.71 38.96
N ASP A 142 0.82 8.69 39.49
CA ASP A 142 0.56 9.28 40.82
C ASP A 142 -0.82 9.96 40.90
N LYS A 143 -1.32 10.46 39.77
CA LYS A 143 -2.67 11.03 39.63
C LYS A 143 -3.76 9.99 39.39
N GLY A 144 -3.42 8.71 39.28
CA GLY A 144 -4.37 7.62 39.08
C GLY A 144 -4.82 7.40 37.63
N ASP A 145 -4.16 7.99 36.64
CA ASP A 145 -4.40 7.68 35.21
C ASP A 145 -3.08 7.44 34.47
N PRO A 146 -2.51 6.22 34.55
CA PRO A 146 -1.21 5.87 33.95
C PRO A 146 -1.10 6.13 32.44
N THR A 147 -2.24 6.25 31.75
CA THR A 147 -2.30 6.40 30.28
C THR A 147 -2.81 7.78 29.84
N ALA A 148 -2.88 8.74 30.77
CA ALA A 148 -3.40 10.09 30.51
C ALA A 148 -2.68 10.82 29.35
N ILE A 149 -1.40 10.51 29.12
CA ILE A 149 -0.62 11.12 28.02
C ILE A 149 -1.27 10.87 26.64
N TYR A 150 -1.96 9.75 26.48
CA TYR A 150 -2.67 9.35 25.25
C TYR A 150 -4.10 9.92 25.15
N LYS A 151 -4.59 10.59 26.19
CA LYS A 151 -5.96 11.14 26.26
C LYS A 151 -6.01 12.66 26.07
N SER A 152 -4.86 13.30 25.90
CA SER A 152 -4.75 14.76 25.74
C SER A 152 -5.18 15.23 24.33
N GLY A 153 -5.55 16.51 24.20
CA GLY A 153 -5.95 17.12 22.91
C GLY A 153 -7.37 16.79 22.44
N SER A 154 -7.74 17.30 21.25
CA SER A 154 -9.06 17.07 20.64
C SER A 154 -9.14 15.75 19.88
N GLU A 155 -10.33 15.13 19.85
CA GLU A 155 -10.57 13.83 19.19
C GLU A 155 -10.13 13.82 17.71
N ILE A 156 -10.60 14.82 16.95
CA ILE A 156 -10.27 14.99 15.52
C ILE A 156 -8.79 15.33 15.34
N GLY A 157 -8.20 16.12 16.24
CA GLY A 157 -6.79 16.51 16.19
C GLY A 157 -5.86 15.32 16.39
N THR A 158 -6.14 14.48 17.40
CA THR A 158 -5.40 13.25 17.68
C THR A 158 -5.57 12.22 16.57
N PHE A 159 -6.81 12.01 16.09
CA PHE A 159 -7.10 11.15 14.93
C PHE A 159 -6.22 11.50 13.73
N LEU A 160 -6.25 12.77 13.29
CA LEU A 160 -5.50 13.23 12.11
C LEU A 160 -3.99 13.19 12.35
N GLY A 161 -3.54 13.69 13.50
CA GLY A 161 -2.12 13.78 13.83
C GLY A 161 -1.45 12.40 13.84
N ILE A 162 -2.09 11.42 14.46
CA ILE A 162 -1.53 10.07 14.58
C ILE A 162 -1.62 9.31 13.26
N THR A 163 -2.74 9.42 12.55
CA THR A 163 -2.86 8.83 11.21
C THR A 163 -1.73 9.34 10.29
N ILE A 164 -1.48 10.65 10.27
CA ILE A 164 -0.40 11.25 9.47
C ILE A 164 0.97 10.79 9.95
N ASN A 165 1.21 10.77 11.26
CA ASN A 165 2.48 10.35 11.82
C ASN A 165 2.79 8.88 11.48
N ASN A 166 1.82 7.99 11.63
CA ASN A 166 1.99 6.57 11.34
C ASN A 166 2.22 6.30 9.84
N ILE A 167 1.47 7.00 8.97
CA ILE A 167 1.73 6.97 7.53
C ILE A 167 3.17 7.43 7.25
N ARG A 168 3.60 8.54 7.86
CA ARG A 168 4.98 9.03 7.73
C ARG A 168 6.01 7.99 8.19
N VAL A 169 5.81 7.36 9.34
CA VAL A 169 6.70 6.31 9.87
C VAL A 169 6.78 5.12 8.91
N ALA A 170 5.66 4.66 8.35
CA ALA A 170 5.68 3.60 7.33
C ALA A 170 6.43 3.99 6.05
N PHE A 171 6.21 5.21 5.55
CA PHE A 171 6.95 5.71 4.40
C PHE A 171 8.44 5.87 4.69
N LEU A 172 8.82 6.26 5.90
CA LEU A 172 10.21 6.27 6.33
C LEU A 172 10.78 4.86 6.40
N ALA A 173 10.11 3.90 7.05
CA ALA A 173 10.54 2.50 7.10
C ALA A 173 10.79 1.92 5.71
N TYR A 174 9.92 2.25 4.76
CA TYR A 174 10.11 1.95 3.35
C TYR A 174 11.30 2.69 2.74
N ALA A 175 11.38 4.01 2.88
CA ALA A 175 12.45 4.84 2.30
C ALA A 175 13.84 4.47 2.82
N PHE A 176 13.97 4.00 4.07
CA PHE A 176 15.23 3.49 4.61
C PHE A 176 15.73 2.24 3.87
N GLY A 177 14.84 1.53 3.17
CA GLY A 177 15.19 0.46 2.25
C GLY A 177 16.04 0.90 1.05
N VAL A 178 16.10 2.21 0.75
CA VAL A 178 16.95 2.77 -0.32
C VAL A 178 18.42 2.59 0.02
N ILE A 179 18.79 2.72 1.30
CA ILE A 179 20.17 2.54 1.75
C ILE A 179 20.55 1.06 1.57
N THR A 180 19.75 0.14 2.13
CA THR A 180 19.70 -1.33 1.92
C THR A 180 18.60 -1.92 2.82
N SER A 181 18.41 -3.24 2.85
CA SER A 181 17.56 -3.92 3.85
C SER A 181 18.00 -3.65 5.30
N LEU A 182 19.28 -3.29 5.54
CA LEU A 182 19.79 -2.98 6.88
C LEU A 182 19.20 -1.68 7.43
N GLY A 183 18.96 -0.68 6.57
CA GLY A 183 18.34 0.58 7.00
C GLY A 183 16.95 0.35 7.58
N THR A 184 16.14 -0.46 6.89
CA THR A 184 14.81 -0.85 7.38
C THR A 184 14.89 -1.75 8.62
N ALA A 185 15.86 -2.67 8.68
CA ALA A 185 16.06 -3.52 9.85
C ALA A 185 16.41 -2.70 11.11
N TYR A 186 17.23 -1.65 10.99
CA TYR A 186 17.54 -0.74 12.09
C TYR A 186 16.29 -0.03 12.62
N LEU A 187 15.42 0.45 11.72
CA LEU A 187 14.18 1.11 12.14
C LEU A 187 13.24 0.13 12.88
N LEU A 188 13.08 -1.10 12.38
CA LEU A 188 12.32 -2.14 13.07
C LEU A 188 12.93 -2.49 14.43
N PHE A 189 14.26 -2.58 14.48
CA PHE A 189 14.99 -2.86 15.72
C PHE A 189 14.76 -1.76 16.75
N SER A 190 14.92 -0.50 16.37
CA SER A 190 14.72 0.65 17.26
C SER A 190 13.27 0.71 17.79
N ASN A 191 12.27 0.53 16.91
CA ASN A 191 10.86 0.51 17.34
C ASN A 191 10.54 -0.72 18.21
N GLY A 192 11.13 -1.88 17.90
CA GLY A 192 10.96 -3.09 18.68
C GLY A 192 11.52 -2.92 20.10
N VAL A 193 12.76 -2.45 20.23
CA VAL A 193 13.41 -2.16 21.53
C VAL A 193 12.58 -1.17 22.33
N MET A 194 12.12 -0.09 21.71
CA MET A 194 11.25 0.91 22.33
C MET A 194 9.97 0.27 22.89
N LEU A 195 9.29 -0.58 22.11
CA LEU A 195 8.09 -1.28 22.56
C LEU A 195 8.35 -2.22 23.76
N GLY A 196 9.49 -2.92 23.75
CA GLY A 196 9.87 -3.82 24.84
C GLY A 196 10.18 -3.08 26.14
N ALA A 197 10.95 -2.00 26.04
CA ALA A 197 11.25 -1.13 27.18
C ALA A 197 9.97 -0.48 27.74
N PHE A 198 9.10 -0.04 26.84
CA PHE A 198 7.81 0.56 27.18
C PHE A 198 6.93 -0.38 28.02
N PHE A 199 6.65 -1.61 27.56
CA PHE A 199 5.79 -2.52 28.33
C PHE A 199 6.44 -2.98 29.63
N THR A 200 7.78 -3.12 29.64
CA THR A 200 8.51 -3.49 30.86
C THR A 200 8.44 -2.39 31.92
N PHE A 201 8.46 -1.12 31.52
CA PHE A 201 8.26 0.00 32.44
C PHE A 201 6.93 -0.09 33.20
N PHE A 202 5.82 -0.42 32.51
CA PHE A 202 4.52 -0.63 33.17
C PHE A 202 4.45 -1.95 33.95
N TYR A 203 5.18 -2.99 33.50
CA TYR A 203 5.30 -4.24 34.24
C TYR A 203 5.96 -4.06 35.61
N ASN A 204 7.07 -3.33 35.68
CA ASN A 204 7.78 -3.05 36.94
C ASN A 204 6.95 -2.22 37.94
N ARG A 205 5.77 -1.74 37.54
CA ARG A 205 4.84 -0.93 38.35
C ARG A 205 3.49 -1.60 38.58
N ASP A 206 3.35 -2.89 38.24
CA ASP A 206 2.10 -3.65 38.34
C ASP A 206 0.94 -3.10 37.48
N LEU A 207 1.27 -2.31 36.46
CA LEU A 207 0.32 -1.63 35.56
C LEU A 207 0.28 -2.21 34.15
N LEU A 208 0.98 -3.32 33.90
CA LEU A 208 1.09 -3.93 32.57
C LEU A 208 -0.29 -4.21 31.95
N PHE A 209 -1.23 -4.73 32.74
CA PHE A 209 -2.56 -5.07 32.24
C PHE A 209 -3.34 -3.83 31.80
N GLU A 210 -3.33 -2.77 32.60
CA GLU A 210 -4.03 -1.53 32.30
C GLU A 210 -3.43 -0.82 31.08
N ALA A 211 -2.10 -0.74 31.03
CA ALA A 211 -1.38 -0.19 29.88
C ALA A 211 -1.66 -1.00 28.62
N SER A 212 -1.57 -2.34 28.69
CA SER A 212 -1.85 -3.24 27.58
C SER A 212 -3.27 -3.06 27.05
N LYS A 213 -4.28 -3.00 27.94
CA LYS A 213 -5.68 -2.80 27.55
C LYS A 213 -5.87 -1.50 26.78
N SER A 214 -5.25 -0.41 27.22
CA SER A 214 -5.38 0.90 26.58
C SER A 214 -4.65 0.97 25.23
N ILE A 215 -3.42 0.44 25.19
CA ILE A 215 -2.51 0.65 24.06
C ILE A 215 -2.80 -0.32 22.94
N TRP A 216 -3.09 -1.59 23.23
CA TRP A 216 -3.37 -2.57 22.18
C TRP A 216 -4.66 -2.29 21.42
N LEU A 217 -5.57 -1.44 21.89
CA LEU A 217 -6.77 -1.03 21.16
C LEU A 217 -6.42 -0.57 19.73
N HIS A 218 -5.51 0.40 19.63
CA HIS A 218 -5.01 0.95 18.37
C HIS A 218 -3.66 0.32 18.00
N GLY A 219 -2.78 0.12 18.98
CA GLY A 219 -1.42 -0.39 18.81
C GLY A 219 -1.34 -1.75 18.12
N THR A 220 -2.38 -2.61 18.23
CA THR A 220 -2.45 -3.87 17.48
C THR A 220 -2.30 -3.65 15.98
N ILE A 221 -2.99 -2.63 15.45
CA ILE A 221 -2.92 -2.31 14.02
C ILE A 221 -1.61 -1.58 13.72
N GLU A 222 -1.23 -0.59 14.51
CA GLU A 222 -0.06 0.24 14.24
C GLU A 222 1.23 -0.56 14.24
N ILE A 223 1.45 -1.37 15.28
CA ILE A 223 2.66 -2.21 15.41
C ILE A 223 2.72 -3.21 14.26
N SER A 224 1.59 -3.85 13.94
CA SER A 224 1.54 -4.78 12.80
C SER A 224 1.86 -4.08 11.48
N VAL A 225 1.32 -2.89 11.27
CA VAL A 225 1.57 -2.11 10.07
C VAL A 225 3.02 -1.63 9.99
N ILE A 226 3.67 -1.27 11.09
CA ILE A 226 5.11 -0.96 11.13
C ILE A 226 5.92 -2.16 10.65
N VAL A 227 5.58 -3.38 11.11
CA VAL A 227 6.21 -4.62 10.64
C VAL A 227 5.97 -4.85 9.14
N ILE A 228 4.77 -4.56 8.63
CA ILE A 228 4.44 -4.67 7.19
C ILE A 228 5.19 -3.62 6.36
N ALA A 229 5.33 -2.39 6.86
CA ALA A 229 6.13 -1.35 6.24
C ALA A 229 7.63 -1.71 6.25
N GLY A 230 8.09 -2.37 7.32
CA GLY A 230 9.40 -2.99 7.39
C GLY A 230 9.63 -4.05 6.31
N CYS A 231 8.63 -4.90 6.05
CA CYS A 231 8.66 -5.83 4.93
C CYS A 231 8.79 -5.07 3.59
N ALA A 232 8.08 -3.97 3.40
CA ALA A 232 8.16 -3.16 2.19
C ALA A 232 9.57 -2.59 1.95
N GLY A 233 10.18 -2.00 2.98
CA GLY A 233 11.54 -1.47 2.90
C GLY A 233 12.57 -2.56 2.63
N MET A 234 12.43 -3.72 3.27
CA MET A 234 13.28 -4.88 2.99
C MET A 234 13.09 -5.45 1.59
N VAL A 235 11.87 -5.49 1.03
CA VAL A 235 11.64 -5.90 -0.37
C VAL A 235 12.41 -5.00 -1.33
N MET A 236 12.38 -3.67 -1.11
CA MET A 236 13.14 -2.72 -1.91
C MET A 236 14.65 -2.88 -1.69
N GLY A 237 15.13 -2.90 -0.45
CA GLY A 237 16.56 -3.01 -0.15
C GLY A 237 17.18 -4.32 -0.65
N ASN A 238 16.45 -5.43 -0.53
CA ASN A 238 16.91 -6.75 -0.97
C ASN A 238 17.04 -6.82 -2.50
N SER A 239 16.25 -6.03 -3.23
CA SER A 239 16.35 -5.96 -4.70
C SER A 239 17.65 -5.32 -5.20
N ILE A 240 18.29 -4.48 -4.39
CA ILE A 240 19.63 -3.93 -4.68
C ILE A 240 20.70 -5.01 -4.43
N LEU A 241 20.59 -5.70 -3.30
CA LEU A 241 21.57 -6.70 -2.84
C LEU A 241 21.56 -7.97 -3.71
N PHE A 242 20.37 -8.43 -4.11
CA PHE A 242 20.19 -9.68 -4.85
C PHE A 242 19.38 -9.44 -6.15
N PRO A 243 20.01 -8.86 -7.18
CA PRO A 243 19.32 -8.49 -8.41
C PRO A 243 18.95 -9.68 -9.32
N LYS A 244 19.39 -10.89 -8.96
CA LYS A 244 19.25 -12.12 -9.75
C LYS A 244 19.81 -11.90 -11.16
N THR A 245 19.00 -12.09 -12.20
CA THR A 245 19.38 -11.94 -13.61
C THR A 245 19.18 -10.52 -14.15
N TYR A 246 18.64 -9.58 -13.35
CA TYR A 246 18.45 -8.20 -13.76
C TYR A 246 19.68 -7.34 -13.45
N SER A 247 19.83 -6.22 -14.17
CA SER A 247 20.75 -5.17 -13.72
C SER A 247 20.26 -4.59 -12.38
N ARG A 248 21.19 -4.12 -11.53
CA ARG A 248 20.85 -3.56 -10.21
C ARG A 248 19.80 -2.45 -10.29
N LYS A 249 19.88 -1.58 -11.30
CA LYS A 249 18.90 -0.49 -11.51
C LYS A 249 17.50 -1.03 -11.82
N VAL A 250 17.40 -2.03 -12.70
CA VAL A 250 16.10 -2.64 -13.06
C VAL A 250 15.52 -3.42 -11.88
N SER A 251 16.35 -4.19 -11.18
CA SER A 251 15.93 -4.90 -9.97
C SER A 251 15.44 -3.93 -8.89
N PHE A 252 16.19 -2.85 -8.62
CA PHE A 252 15.81 -1.81 -7.69
C PHE A 252 14.45 -1.18 -8.05
N LEU A 253 14.25 -0.80 -9.32
CA LEU A 253 12.98 -0.23 -9.74
C LEU A 253 11.79 -1.19 -9.55
N LYS A 254 12.01 -2.50 -9.73
CA LYS A 254 11.00 -3.52 -9.43
C LYS A 254 10.73 -3.63 -7.94
N GLY A 255 11.78 -3.75 -7.12
CA GLY A 255 11.67 -3.83 -5.66
C GLY A 255 11.02 -2.58 -5.05
N ALA A 256 11.33 -1.39 -5.58
CA ALA A 256 10.70 -0.14 -5.17
C ALA A 256 9.20 -0.13 -5.50
N LYS A 257 8.81 -0.56 -6.71
CA LYS A 257 7.38 -0.67 -7.07
C LYS A 257 6.65 -1.68 -6.19
N ASP A 258 7.28 -2.82 -5.91
CA ASP A 258 6.72 -3.87 -5.07
C ASP A 258 6.58 -3.42 -3.61
N GLY A 259 7.62 -2.78 -3.05
CA GLY A 259 7.58 -2.18 -1.73
C GLY A 259 6.53 -1.07 -1.62
N LEU A 260 6.40 -0.21 -2.63
CA LEU A 260 5.38 0.84 -2.65
C LEU A 260 3.97 0.25 -2.60
N LYS A 261 3.68 -0.84 -3.32
CA LYS A 261 2.37 -1.52 -3.22
C LYS A 261 2.09 -2.01 -1.80
N ILE A 262 3.12 -2.53 -1.10
CA ILE A 262 3.00 -2.97 0.28
C ILE A 262 2.69 -1.79 1.20
N VAL A 263 3.41 -0.66 1.09
CA VAL A 263 3.13 0.53 1.91
C VAL A 263 1.75 1.10 1.62
N VAL A 264 1.35 1.20 0.36
CA VAL A 264 0.01 1.70 0.00
C VAL A 264 -1.10 0.80 0.57
N SER A 265 -0.85 -0.51 0.66
CA SER A 265 -1.83 -1.43 1.25
C SER A 265 -2.16 -1.12 2.71
N THR A 266 -1.25 -0.48 3.45
CA THR A 266 -1.40 -0.24 4.89
C THR A 266 -2.20 1.02 5.23
N ILE A 267 -2.41 1.92 4.27
CA ILE A 267 -3.09 3.20 4.48
C ILE A 267 -4.48 3.05 5.12
N PRO A 268 -5.37 2.15 4.66
CA PRO A 268 -6.68 1.97 5.29
C PRO A 268 -6.59 1.53 6.76
N PHE A 269 -5.58 0.73 7.10
CA PHE A 269 -5.36 0.26 8.46
C PHE A 269 -4.89 1.38 9.38
N PHE A 270 -4.06 2.31 8.91
CA PHE A 270 -3.71 3.49 9.70
C PHE A 270 -4.91 4.41 9.97
N ILE A 271 -5.83 4.54 9.02
CA ILE A 271 -7.07 5.29 9.25
C ILE A 271 -7.92 4.60 10.32
N ILE A 272 -8.04 3.27 10.28
CA ILE A 272 -8.73 2.51 11.32
C ILE A 272 -8.04 2.68 12.69
N ALA A 273 -6.71 2.56 12.74
CA ALA A 273 -5.93 2.71 13.98
C ALA A 273 -6.11 4.11 14.59
N GLY A 274 -5.92 5.15 13.78
CA GLY A 274 -6.13 6.53 14.21
C GLY A 274 -7.56 6.75 14.69
N PHE A 275 -8.57 6.13 14.04
CA PHE A 275 -9.96 6.24 14.47
C PHE A 275 -10.18 5.60 15.84
N ILE A 276 -9.64 4.39 16.04
CA ILE A 276 -9.68 3.73 17.35
C ILE A 276 -9.00 4.63 18.39
N GLU A 277 -7.87 5.24 18.09
CA GLU A 277 -7.18 6.09 19.07
C GLU A 277 -7.90 7.40 19.36
N GLY A 278 -8.27 8.14 18.32
CA GLY A 278 -8.90 9.44 18.43
C GLY A 278 -10.25 9.39 19.13
N PHE A 279 -11.02 8.31 18.94
CA PHE A 279 -12.40 8.20 19.45
C PHE A 279 -12.58 7.12 20.51
N ILE A 280 -11.93 5.96 20.41
CA ILE A 280 -12.21 4.80 21.27
C ILE A 280 -11.27 4.74 22.49
N THR A 281 -9.96 4.94 22.31
CA THR A 281 -8.95 4.83 23.39
C THR A 281 -9.19 5.82 24.54
N ARG A 282 -9.93 6.91 24.29
CA ARG A 282 -10.28 7.92 25.30
C ARG A 282 -11.29 7.43 26.35
N TYR A 283 -12.02 6.35 26.09
CA TYR A 283 -13.00 5.80 27.03
C TYR A 283 -12.32 4.98 28.13
N SER A 284 -11.84 5.65 29.18
CA SER A 284 -11.15 5.06 30.34
C SER A 284 -11.93 3.91 30.99
N ASN A 285 -13.26 4.02 31.07
CA ASN A 285 -14.16 3.07 31.74
C ASN A 285 -14.67 1.95 30.81
N MET A 286 -14.02 1.70 29.68
CA MET A 286 -14.43 0.63 28.77
C MET A 286 -14.36 -0.75 29.46
N PRO A 287 -15.45 -1.55 29.41
CA PRO A 287 -15.44 -2.92 29.91
C PRO A 287 -14.36 -3.77 29.26
N VAL A 288 -13.70 -4.63 30.04
CA VAL A 288 -12.59 -5.48 29.56
C VAL A 288 -12.99 -6.33 28.35
N TRP A 289 -14.18 -6.92 28.36
CA TRP A 289 -14.65 -7.76 27.25
C TRP A 289 -14.74 -6.99 25.93
N LEU A 290 -15.13 -5.71 25.98
CA LEU A 290 -15.25 -4.87 24.79
C LEU A 290 -13.87 -4.50 24.26
N ALA A 291 -12.95 -4.10 25.15
CA ALA A 291 -11.56 -3.82 24.77
C ALA A 291 -10.89 -5.04 24.14
N MET A 292 -11.03 -6.21 24.75
CA MET A 292 -10.48 -7.47 24.22
C MET A 292 -11.09 -7.83 22.87
N THR A 293 -12.39 -7.62 22.67
CA THR A 293 -13.06 -7.86 21.39
C THR A 293 -12.45 -6.99 20.27
N ILE A 294 -12.20 -5.70 20.55
CA ILE A 294 -11.57 -4.79 19.59
C ILE A 294 -10.13 -5.23 19.29
N ILE A 295 -9.33 -5.52 20.32
CA ILE A 295 -7.94 -5.98 20.17
C ILE A 295 -7.86 -7.25 19.32
N PHE A 296 -8.61 -8.29 19.69
CA PHE A 296 -8.57 -9.58 18.99
C PHE A 296 -9.18 -9.50 17.59
N SER A 297 -10.23 -8.71 17.37
CA SER A 297 -10.80 -8.52 16.04
C SER A 297 -9.85 -7.76 15.11
N SER A 298 -9.16 -6.72 15.60
CA SER A 298 -8.10 -6.02 14.85
C SER A 298 -6.93 -6.94 14.53
N LEU A 299 -6.49 -7.76 15.49
CA LEU A 299 -5.42 -8.74 15.27
C LEU A 299 -5.83 -9.78 14.22
N ALA A 300 -7.04 -10.34 14.36
CA ALA A 300 -7.58 -11.30 13.42
C ALA A 300 -7.71 -10.71 12.01
N LEU A 301 -8.14 -9.45 11.90
CA LEU A 301 -8.24 -8.73 10.63
C LEU A 301 -6.87 -8.62 9.94
N ILE A 302 -5.83 -8.22 10.66
CA ILE A 302 -4.48 -8.09 10.12
C ILE A 302 -3.92 -9.45 9.69
N ILE A 303 -3.99 -10.46 10.57
CA ILE A 303 -3.50 -11.82 10.27
C ILE A 303 -4.26 -12.38 9.08
N PHE A 304 -5.57 -12.22 9.05
CA PHE A 304 -6.39 -12.68 7.94
C PHE A 304 -5.97 -11.98 6.64
N TYR A 305 -5.91 -10.65 6.61
CA TYR A 305 -5.66 -9.91 5.38
C TYR A 305 -4.24 -10.06 4.84
N TYR A 306 -3.22 -10.07 5.69
CA TYR A 306 -1.82 -10.10 5.26
C TYR A 306 -1.23 -11.51 5.19
N VAL A 307 -1.76 -12.49 5.92
CA VAL A 307 -1.20 -13.86 5.95
C VAL A 307 -2.15 -14.85 5.29
N ILE A 308 -3.37 -14.99 5.81
CA ILE A 308 -4.27 -16.08 5.42
C ILE A 308 -4.87 -15.84 4.03
N TYR A 309 -5.41 -14.65 3.78
CA TYR A 309 -6.14 -14.31 2.57
C TYR A 309 -5.28 -14.39 1.28
N PRO A 310 -4.02 -13.89 1.25
CA PRO A 310 -3.09 -14.10 0.14
C PRO A 310 -2.88 -15.58 -0.20
N ILE A 311 -2.82 -16.45 0.82
CA ILE A 311 -2.62 -17.90 0.66
C ILE A 311 -3.88 -18.54 0.06
N ILE A 312 -5.06 -18.24 0.62
CA ILE A 312 -6.34 -18.78 0.13
C ILE A 312 -6.58 -18.34 -1.31
N LEU A 313 -6.40 -17.06 -1.61
CA LEU A 313 -6.72 -16.50 -2.90
C LEU A 313 -5.80 -17.06 -4.01
N ASN A 314 -4.50 -17.22 -3.72
CA ASN A 314 -3.57 -17.86 -4.66
C ASN A 314 -3.92 -19.32 -4.94
N LYS A 315 -4.34 -20.10 -3.91
CA LYS A 315 -4.80 -21.48 -4.11
C LYS A 315 -6.01 -21.54 -5.04
N LYS A 316 -7.01 -20.69 -4.80
CA LYS A 316 -8.23 -20.62 -5.62
C LYS A 316 -7.93 -20.23 -7.07
N HIS A 317 -7.08 -19.21 -7.26
CA HIS A 317 -6.68 -18.78 -8.60
C HIS A 317 -5.91 -19.87 -9.36
N ALA A 318 -5.01 -20.59 -8.70
CA ALA A 318 -4.29 -21.70 -9.33
C ALA A 318 -5.27 -22.78 -9.83
N THR A 319 -6.23 -23.21 -9.00
CA THR A 319 -7.22 -24.22 -9.40
C THR A 319 -8.04 -23.78 -10.63
N GLN A 320 -8.43 -22.51 -10.72
CA GLN A 320 -9.22 -22.00 -11.84
C GLN A 320 -8.44 -21.99 -13.16
N THR A 321 -7.13 -21.75 -13.14
CA THR A 321 -6.27 -21.77 -14.34
C THR A 321 -6.04 -23.18 -14.88
N TYR A 322 -6.17 -24.22 -14.05
CA TYR A 322 -6.05 -25.62 -14.50
C TYR A 322 -7.38 -26.23 -14.98
N THR A 323 -8.52 -25.61 -14.66
CA THR A 323 -9.86 -26.07 -15.05
C THR A 323 -10.44 -25.34 -16.27
N ALA A 324 -9.74 -24.33 -16.79
CA ALA A 324 -10.12 -23.53 -17.96
C ALA A 324 -9.22 -23.85 -19.14
#